data_AF-A0A2W4LT37-F1
#
_entry.id   AF-A0A2W4LT37-F1
#
_cell.length_a   1.000
_cell.length_b   1.000
_cell.length_c   1.000
_cell.angle_alpha   90.00
_cell.angle_beta   90.00
_cell.angle_gamma   90.00
#
_symmetry.space_group_name_H-M   'P 1'
#
loop_
_entity.id
_entity.type
_entity.pdbx_description
1 polymer ?
#
loop_
_entity_poly.entity_id
_entity_poly.type
_entity_poly.pdbx_seq_one_letter_code
_entity_poly.pdbx_strand_id
1 'polypeptide(L)'
;MLGIVQRELGRPLEAERLMRRSIELDPSNPEYRSNLGRLLGGMGRHADGIVELEKALALAPAFRPARLALARLANEAGRFDLAEQHARTLIARDRCDHESWSALGTALYGRHLFAQARLAFETAVRLKPSYGAAHYQLAVVLAEDDHAEMALEHVEHAARFGVAHRELELTRARALMKLDRYAEAECVLDALVQAAPDDVTCQFLLAQLRHVRGDVDFASALRLAAERPGAPQATRAMYADVMRRCGAFDIAERVLRDLIAQHGPSPGLVSSLSTVLHDQGRGVDAVELARHALQARPEDPVIAENFVAAMLSQGHAQEALPVIERFRLAMPLDQRWITYRIDAGRQLREWLADDWGDVERLVQVYDLPPPAGYVDQDEFLGALTVALERRHRQRLHPLDQSMRQGTQTSRGLLVDSDPTIKAFLDALSEPIARYQAAIGHDPDHPLCARNLTPARPIGCWSVRLKRGGFHVNH
;
A
#
# COMPACT_ATOMS: atom_id res chain seq x y z
N MET A 1 -14.67 -3.32 38.02
CA MET A 1 -14.83 -1.85 37.89
C MET A 1 -13.53 -1.09 38.15
N LEU A 2 -12.86 -1.27 39.30
CA LEU A 2 -11.59 -0.58 39.61
C LEU A 2 -10.51 -0.75 38.53
N GLY A 3 -10.35 -1.96 37.97
CA GLY A 3 -9.40 -2.19 36.87
C GLY A 3 -9.71 -1.36 35.61
N ILE A 4 -10.99 -1.17 35.27
CA ILE A 4 -11.39 -0.32 34.13
C ILE A 4 -11.06 1.14 34.43
N VAL A 5 -11.33 1.62 35.65
CA VAL A 5 -11.01 3.00 36.06
C VAL A 5 -9.49 3.25 36.00
N GLN A 6 -8.66 2.33 36.48
CA GLN A 6 -7.20 2.49 36.40
C GLN A 6 -6.71 2.54 34.95
N ARG A 7 -7.35 1.82 34.02
CA ARG A 7 -7.05 1.92 32.59
C ARG A 7 -7.34 3.33 32.06
N GLU A 8 -8.53 3.87 32.34
CA GLU A 8 -8.90 5.23 31.90
C GLU A 8 -7.99 6.30 32.53
N LEU A 9 -7.43 6.05 33.71
CA LEU A 9 -6.45 6.91 34.39
C LEU A 9 -5.01 6.72 33.87
N GLY A 10 -4.79 5.95 32.80
CA GLY A 10 -3.46 5.73 32.22
C GLY A 10 -2.53 4.88 33.09
N ARG A 11 -3.07 4.00 33.93
CA ARG A 11 -2.31 3.10 34.84
C ARG A 11 -2.52 1.63 34.43
N PRO A 12 -1.99 1.21 33.26
CA PRO A 12 -2.37 -0.05 32.65
C PRO A 12 -1.85 -1.28 33.40
N LEU A 13 -0.70 -1.20 34.07
CA LEU A 13 -0.17 -2.31 34.89
C LEU A 13 -1.03 -2.59 36.12
N GLU A 14 -1.52 -1.53 36.77
CA GLU A 14 -2.41 -1.67 37.93
C GLU A 14 -3.80 -2.17 37.50
N ALA A 15 -4.28 -1.68 36.35
CA ALA A 15 -5.48 -2.20 35.71
C ALA A 15 -5.37 -3.71 35.44
N GLU A 16 -4.23 -4.18 34.92
CA GLU A 16 -3.99 -5.59 34.62
C GLU A 16 -4.04 -6.42 35.91
N ARG A 17 -3.34 -5.99 36.96
CA ARG A 17 -3.33 -6.67 38.27
C ARG A 17 -4.75 -6.84 38.82
N LEU A 18 -5.56 -5.77 38.77
CA LEU A 18 -6.94 -5.79 39.25
C LEU A 18 -7.86 -6.66 38.37
N MET A 19 -7.67 -6.65 37.06
CA MET A 19 -8.43 -7.51 36.13
C MET A 19 -8.09 -8.98 36.30
N ARG A 20 -6.81 -9.33 36.50
CA ARG A 20 -6.38 -10.71 36.83
C ARG A 20 -6.99 -11.18 38.15
N ARG A 21 -6.99 -10.33 39.18
CA ARG A 21 -7.68 -10.63 40.45
C ARG A 21 -9.19 -10.85 40.27
N SER A 22 -9.83 -10.11 39.35
CA SER A 22 -11.25 -10.32 39.04
C SER A 22 -11.50 -11.69 38.43
N ILE A 23 -10.61 -12.16 37.54
CA ILE A 23 -10.66 -13.51 36.94
C ILE A 23 -10.41 -14.59 38.00
N GLU A 24 -9.50 -14.38 38.97
CA GLU A 24 -9.27 -15.33 40.07
C GLU A 24 -10.51 -15.50 40.97
N LEU A 25 -11.22 -14.40 41.24
CA LEU A 25 -12.39 -14.40 42.10
C LEU A 25 -13.63 -15.01 41.43
N ASP A 26 -13.76 -14.84 40.11
CA ASP A 26 -14.81 -15.46 39.30
C ASP A 26 -14.27 -15.83 37.92
N PRO A 27 -13.73 -17.06 37.78
CA PRO A 27 -13.13 -17.54 36.53
C PRO A 27 -14.14 -17.78 35.39
N SER A 28 -15.43 -17.83 35.73
CA SER A 28 -16.52 -18.21 34.81
C SER A 28 -17.10 -17.02 34.05
N ASN A 29 -16.84 -15.79 34.52
CA ASN A 29 -17.36 -14.59 33.89
C ASN A 29 -16.51 -14.16 32.67
N PRO A 30 -17.06 -14.24 31.45
CA PRO A 30 -16.32 -13.91 30.23
C PRO A 30 -15.98 -12.42 30.11
N GLU A 31 -16.69 -11.53 30.83
CA GLU A 31 -16.47 -10.09 30.77
C GLU A 31 -15.10 -9.71 31.34
N TYR A 32 -14.64 -10.37 32.41
CA TYR A 32 -13.34 -10.08 33.01
C TYR A 32 -12.18 -10.43 32.07
N ARG A 33 -12.27 -11.57 31.40
CA ARG A 33 -11.31 -11.98 30.37
C ARG A 33 -11.35 -11.06 29.16
N SER A 34 -12.54 -10.65 28.72
CA SER A 34 -12.69 -9.68 27.62
C SER A 34 -12.08 -8.32 27.97
N ASN A 35 -12.28 -7.84 29.19
CA ASN A 35 -11.70 -6.59 29.68
C ASN A 35 -10.17 -6.67 29.74
N LEU A 36 -9.62 -7.77 30.26
CA LEU A 36 -8.17 -8.01 30.28
C LEU A 36 -7.61 -8.07 28.85
N GLY A 37 -8.28 -8.78 27.93
CA GLY A 37 -7.86 -8.88 26.54
C GLY A 37 -7.75 -7.53 25.83
N ARG A 38 -8.75 -6.65 26.00
CA ARG A 38 -8.70 -5.27 25.48
C ARG A 38 -7.58 -4.43 26.10
N LEU A 39 -7.36 -4.57 27.40
CA LEU A 39 -6.28 -3.86 28.10
C LEU A 39 -4.90 -4.30 27.57
N LEU A 40 -4.69 -5.60 27.43
CA LEU A 40 -3.46 -6.17 26.86
C LEU A 40 -3.23 -5.66 25.43
N GLY A 41 -4.28 -5.61 24.61
CA GLY A 41 -4.25 -5.00 23.29
C GLY A 41 -3.78 -3.54 23.31
N GLY A 42 -4.38 -2.70 24.18
CA GLY A 42 -3.97 -1.30 24.34
C GLY A 42 -2.54 -1.11 24.88
N MET A 43 -1.91 -2.14 25.44
CA MET A 43 -0.50 -2.15 25.83
C MET A 43 0.43 -2.69 24.73
N GLY A 44 -0.09 -2.99 23.53
CA GLY A 44 0.66 -3.60 22.43
C GLY A 44 0.89 -5.12 22.60
N ARG A 45 0.37 -5.74 23.67
CA ARG A 45 0.49 -7.19 23.94
C ARG A 45 -0.61 -7.95 23.20
N HIS A 46 -0.63 -7.83 21.87
CA HIS A 46 -1.74 -8.31 21.04
C HIS A 46 -1.96 -9.82 21.17
N ALA A 47 -0.89 -10.63 21.19
CA ALA A 47 -0.98 -12.08 21.32
C ALA A 47 -1.64 -12.51 22.64
N ASP A 48 -1.20 -11.94 23.76
CA ASP A 48 -1.79 -12.21 25.08
C ASP A 48 -3.26 -11.76 25.12
N GLY A 49 -3.56 -10.60 24.52
CA GLY A 49 -4.91 -10.08 24.46
C GLY A 49 -5.87 -10.98 23.67
N ILE A 50 -5.41 -11.50 22.53
CA ILE A 50 -6.14 -12.48 21.72
C ILE A 50 -6.45 -13.74 22.54
N VAL A 51 -5.45 -14.29 23.26
CA VAL A 51 -5.62 -15.49 24.08
C VAL A 51 -6.70 -15.29 25.17
N GLU A 52 -6.73 -14.14 25.84
CA GLU A 52 -7.77 -13.89 26.85
C GLU A 52 -9.16 -13.70 26.24
N LEU A 53 -9.25 -13.13 25.03
CA LEU A 53 -10.52 -13.02 24.31
C LEU A 53 -11.04 -14.38 23.81
N GLU A 54 -10.15 -15.26 23.36
CA GLU A 54 -10.50 -16.64 23.00
C GLU A 54 -11.01 -17.42 24.22
N LYS A 55 -10.36 -17.28 25.38
CA LYS A 55 -10.84 -17.87 26.63
C LYS A 55 -12.22 -17.31 27.04
N ALA A 56 -12.47 -16.02 26.84
CA ALA A 56 -13.79 -15.44 27.06
C ALA A 56 -14.86 -16.07 26.16
N LEU A 57 -14.52 -16.35 24.90
CA LEU A 57 -15.43 -17.01 23.95
C LEU A 57 -15.57 -18.51 24.20
N ALA A 58 -14.59 -19.17 24.80
CA ALA A 58 -14.71 -20.55 25.25
C ALA A 58 -15.73 -20.69 26.40
N LEU A 59 -15.76 -19.70 27.31
CA LEU A 59 -16.77 -19.63 28.37
C LEU A 59 -18.15 -19.27 27.83
N ALA A 60 -18.21 -18.34 26.88
CA ALA A 60 -19.46 -17.87 26.29
C ALA A 60 -19.32 -17.63 24.77
N PRO A 61 -19.59 -18.64 23.92
CA PRO A 61 -19.43 -18.54 22.46
C PRO A 61 -20.31 -17.45 21.81
N ALA A 62 -21.40 -17.07 22.48
CA ALA A 62 -22.33 -16.03 22.06
C ALA A 62 -21.89 -14.60 22.44
N PHE A 63 -20.85 -14.44 23.26
CA PHE A 63 -20.53 -13.16 23.90
C PHE A 63 -19.97 -12.13 22.89
N ARG A 64 -20.85 -11.25 22.41
CA ARG A 64 -20.53 -10.22 21.40
C ARG A 64 -19.34 -9.33 21.79
N PRO A 65 -19.23 -8.77 23.02
CA PRO A 65 -18.12 -7.88 23.37
C PRO A 65 -16.74 -8.52 23.18
N ALA A 66 -16.56 -9.78 23.59
CA ALA A 66 -15.30 -10.49 23.39
C ALA A 66 -15.04 -10.77 21.90
N ARG A 67 -16.06 -11.16 21.13
CA ARG A 67 -15.89 -11.46 19.71
C ARG A 67 -15.56 -10.21 18.90
N LEU A 68 -16.19 -9.07 19.19
CA LEU A 68 -15.90 -7.80 18.52
C LEU A 68 -14.51 -7.29 18.90
N ALA A 69 -14.14 -7.37 20.18
CA ALA A 69 -12.79 -7.02 20.63
C ALA A 69 -11.72 -7.92 19.99
N LEU A 70 -12.02 -9.20 19.79
CA LEU A 70 -11.12 -10.14 19.10
C LEU A 70 -10.95 -9.76 17.63
N ALA A 71 -12.03 -9.42 16.92
CA ALA A 71 -11.94 -8.95 15.54
C ALA A 71 -11.09 -7.68 15.41
N ARG A 72 -11.29 -6.70 16.30
CA ARG A 72 -10.51 -5.44 16.31
C ARG A 72 -9.04 -5.66 16.65
N LEU A 73 -8.76 -6.43 17.70
CA LEU A 73 -7.38 -6.70 18.10
C LEU A 73 -6.64 -7.58 17.08
N ALA A 74 -7.34 -8.50 16.42
CA ALA A 74 -6.79 -9.28 15.32
C ALA A 74 -6.42 -8.38 14.12
N ASN A 75 -7.24 -7.36 13.79
CA ASN A 75 -6.89 -6.36 12.79
C ASN A 75 -5.62 -5.56 13.19
N GLU A 76 -5.54 -5.08 14.42
CA GLU A 76 -4.36 -4.37 14.95
C GLU A 76 -3.09 -5.25 14.96
N ALA A 77 -3.26 -6.56 15.13
CA ALA A 77 -2.19 -7.54 15.10
C ALA A 77 -1.82 -8.02 13.68
N GLY A 78 -2.46 -7.50 12.62
CA GLY A 78 -2.25 -7.96 11.24
C GLY A 78 -2.77 -9.37 10.94
N ARG A 79 -3.56 -9.96 11.85
CA ARG A 79 -4.19 -11.29 11.67
C ARG A 79 -5.54 -11.14 10.98
N PHE A 80 -5.51 -10.67 9.73
CA PHE A 80 -6.71 -10.26 9.02
C PHE A 80 -7.70 -11.41 8.74
N ASP A 81 -7.22 -12.64 8.51
CA ASP A 81 -8.10 -13.80 8.32
C ASP A 81 -8.92 -14.12 9.59
N LEU A 82 -8.27 -14.05 10.76
CA LEU A 82 -8.92 -14.23 12.06
C LEU A 82 -9.95 -13.11 12.30
N ALA A 83 -9.56 -11.86 12.00
CA ALA A 83 -10.44 -10.71 12.14
C ALA A 83 -11.71 -10.84 11.27
N GLU A 84 -11.53 -11.23 10.01
CA GLU A 84 -12.63 -11.47 9.07
C GLU A 84 -13.57 -12.57 9.56
N GLN A 85 -13.04 -13.70 10.01
CA GLN A 85 -13.83 -14.82 10.51
C GLN A 85 -14.75 -14.37 11.67
N HIS A 86 -14.20 -13.65 12.65
CA HIS A 86 -14.98 -13.18 13.79
C HIS A 86 -15.98 -12.09 13.42
N ALA A 87 -15.62 -11.16 12.54
CA ALA A 87 -16.52 -10.11 12.04
C ALA A 87 -17.70 -10.71 11.26
N ARG A 88 -17.45 -11.67 10.34
CA ARG A 88 -18.52 -12.37 9.61
C ARG A 88 -19.43 -13.17 10.54
N THR A 89 -18.90 -13.79 11.59
CA THR A 89 -19.71 -14.48 12.59
C THR A 89 -20.66 -13.51 13.32
N LEU A 90 -20.21 -12.29 13.62
CA LEU A 90 -21.06 -11.26 14.22
C LEU A 90 -22.15 -10.79 13.25
N ILE A 91 -21.79 -10.51 11.99
CA ILE A 91 -22.72 -10.09 10.93
C ILE A 91 -23.78 -11.17 10.65
N ALA A 92 -23.41 -12.45 10.70
CA ALA A 92 -24.35 -13.55 10.52
C ALA A 92 -25.42 -13.61 11.63
N ARG A 93 -25.08 -13.16 12.84
CA ARG A 93 -26.02 -13.07 13.97
C ARG A 93 -26.83 -11.79 13.95
N ASP A 94 -26.21 -10.66 13.61
CA ASP A 94 -26.86 -9.37 13.48
C ASP A 94 -26.31 -8.61 12.26
N ARG A 95 -27.13 -8.56 11.20
CA ARG A 95 -26.78 -7.87 9.95
C ARG A 95 -26.77 -6.35 10.10
N CYS A 96 -27.34 -5.80 11.17
CA CYS A 96 -27.39 -4.36 11.44
C CYS A 96 -26.25 -3.87 12.34
N ASP A 97 -25.31 -4.75 12.69
CA ASP A 97 -24.17 -4.40 13.54
C ASP A 97 -23.07 -3.63 12.78
N HIS A 98 -23.20 -2.31 12.76
CA HIS A 98 -22.23 -1.39 12.15
C HIS A 98 -20.78 -1.58 12.62
N GLU A 99 -20.53 -1.94 13.89
CA GLU A 99 -19.16 -2.13 14.41
C GLU A 99 -18.51 -3.37 13.77
N SER A 100 -19.30 -4.42 13.55
CA SER A 100 -18.85 -5.66 12.92
C SER A 100 -18.59 -5.48 11.43
N TRP A 101 -19.42 -4.69 10.73
CA TRP A 101 -19.15 -4.29 9.34
C TRP A 101 -17.88 -3.45 9.21
N SER A 102 -17.64 -2.53 10.15
CA SER A 102 -16.40 -1.75 10.18
C SER A 102 -15.18 -2.63 10.45
N ALA A 103 -15.27 -3.59 11.39
CA ALA A 103 -14.18 -4.54 11.64
C ALA A 103 -13.89 -5.44 10.43
N LEU A 104 -14.94 -5.86 9.70
CA LEU A 104 -14.81 -6.58 8.43
C LEU A 104 -14.11 -5.73 7.37
N GLY A 105 -14.50 -4.45 7.24
CA GLY A 105 -13.86 -3.53 6.30
C GLY A 105 -12.36 -3.39 6.56
N THR A 106 -11.94 -3.24 7.81
CA THR A 106 -10.52 -3.16 8.18
C THR A 106 -9.77 -4.45 7.87
N ALA A 107 -10.38 -5.62 8.11
CA ALA A 107 -9.77 -6.91 7.77
C ALA A 107 -9.57 -7.05 6.26
N LEU A 108 -10.59 -6.72 5.47
CA LEU A 108 -10.53 -6.77 4.01
C LEU A 108 -9.50 -5.76 3.44
N TYR A 109 -9.40 -4.57 4.05
CA TYR A 109 -8.40 -3.57 3.68
C TYR A 109 -6.98 -4.09 3.92
N GLY A 110 -6.70 -4.69 5.08
CA GLY A 110 -5.40 -5.29 5.39
C GLY A 110 -5.02 -6.46 4.47
N ARG A 111 -6.01 -7.12 3.86
CA ARG A 111 -5.82 -8.14 2.82
C ARG A 111 -5.73 -7.56 1.40
N HIS A 112 -5.66 -6.24 1.26
CA HIS A 112 -5.66 -5.53 -0.03
C HIS A 112 -6.91 -5.77 -0.89
N LEU A 113 -8.03 -6.19 -0.29
CA LEU A 113 -9.31 -6.38 -0.95
C LEU A 113 -10.12 -5.07 -0.93
N PHE A 114 -9.56 -4.00 -1.49
CA PHE A 114 -10.04 -2.62 -1.33
C PHE A 114 -11.52 -2.43 -1.73
N ALA A 115 -11.96 -3.04 -2.83
CA ALA A 115 -13.35 -2.94 -3.26
C ALA A 115 -14.34 -3.57 -2.26
N GLN A 116 -13.97 -4.70 -1.64
CA GLN A 116 -14.81 -5.34 -0.63
C GLN A 116 -14.76 -4.56 0.69
N ALA A 117 -13.59 -4.02 1.04
CA ALA A 117 -13.41 -3.15 2.20
C ALA A 117 -14.32 -1.91 2.11
N ARG A 118 -14.34 -1.24 0.95
CA ARG A 118 -15.22 -0.11 0.66
C ARG A 118 -16.69 -0.45 0.93
N LEU A 119 -17.20 -1.53 0.35
CA LEU A 119 -18.60 -1.96 0.55
C LEU A 119 -18.95 -2.24 2.02
N ALA A 120 -18.01 -2.82 2.77
CA ALA A 120 -18.19 -3.08 4.20
C ALA A 120 -18.25 -1.77 5.01
N PHE A 121 -17.37 -0.80 4.71
CA PHE A 121 -17.41 0.51 5.35
C PHE A 121 -18.63 1.34 4.96
N GLU A 122 -19.03 1.36 3.69
CA GLU A 122 -20.28 1.98 3.23
C GLU A 122 -21.50 1.39 3.95
N THR A 123 -21.49 0.08 4.18
CA THR A 123 -22.55 -0.59 4.96
C THR A 123 -22.53 -0.16 6.42
N ALA A 124 -21.36 -0.06 7.05
CA ALA A 124 -21.23 0.45 8.43
C ALA A 124 -21.75 1.90 8.56
N VAL A 125 -21.40 2.78 7.61
CA VAL A 125 -21.87 4.16 7.54
C VAL A 125 -23.39 4.22 7.33
N ARG A 126 -23.95 3.41 6.42
CA ARG A 126 -25.40 3.34 6.19
C ARG A 126 -26.16 2.89 7.43
N LEU A 127 -25.64 1.92 8.18
CA LEU A 127 -26.25 1.41 9.41
C LEU A 127 -26.15 2.41 10.56
N LYS A 128 -25.05 3.17 10.65
CA LYS A 128 -24.89 4.22 11.65
C LYS A 128 -24.17 5.45 11.05
N PRO A 129 -24.92 6.43 10.52
CA PRO A 129 -24.35 7.63 9.88
C PRO A 129 -23.51 8.52 10.83
N SER A 130 -23.64 8.33 12.14
CA SER A 130 -22.84 9.06 13.14
C SER A 130 -21.55 8.34 13.57
N TYR A 131 -21.22 7.21 12.94
CA TYR A 131 -20.05 6.42 13.31
C TYR A 131 -18.79 6.94 12.64
N GLY A 132 -18.16 7.94 13.27
CA GLY A 132 -16.96 8.64 12.74
C GLY A 132 -15.82 7.70 12.33
N ALA A 133 -15.58 6.63 13.08
CA ALA A 133 -14.54 5.65 12.74
C ALA A 133 -14.77 4.97 11.37
N ALA A 134 -16.01 4.66 11.01
CA ALA A 134 -16.31 4.11 9.68
C ALA A 134 -16.18 5.16 8.57
N HIS A 135 -16.54 6.43 8.85
CA HIS A 135 -16.29 7.53 7.90
C HIS A 135 -14.80 7.71 7.63
N TYR A 136 -13.96 7.71 8.68
CA TYR A 136 -12.51 7.81 8.52
C TYR A 136 -11.95 6.67 7.67
N GLN A 137 -12.29 5.42 8.00
CA GLN A 137 -11.80 4.26 7.26
C GLN A 137 -12.32 4.26 5.82
N LEU A 138 -13.57 4.67 5.59
CA LEU A 138 -14.11 4.83 4.23
C LEU A 138 -13.34 5.92 3.45
N ALA A 139 -13.02 7.05 4.09
CA ALA A 139 -12.22 8.10 3.45
C ALA A 139 -10.82 7.61 3.04
N VAL A 140 -10.17 6.79 3.87
CA VAL A 140 -8.88 6.16 3.53
C VAL A 140 -9.04 5.29 2.28
N VAL A 141 -10.02 4.38 2.24
CA VAL A 141 -10.22 3.52 1.07
C VAL A 141 -10.57 4.31 -0.19
N LEU A 142 -11.42 5.34 -0.08
CA LEU A 142 -11.81 6.18 -1.22
C LEU A 142 -10.64 7.00 -1.77
N ALA A 143 -9.72 7.45 -0.90
CA ALA A 143 -8.52 8.16 -1.33
C ALA A 143 -7.57 7.25 -2.13
N GLU A 144 -7.48 5.96 -1.76
CA GLU A 144 -6.69 4.95 -2.48
C GLU A 144 -7.40 4.49 -3.78
N ASP A 145 -8.74 4.45 -3.81
CA ASP A 145 -9.58 4.01 -4.96
C ASP A 145 -9.88 5.15 -5.96
N ASP A 146 -9.11 6.25 -5.95
CA ASP A 146 -9.26 7.45 -6.81
C ASP A 146 -10.60 8.23 -6.69
N HIS A 147 -11.43 7.93 -5.69
CA HIS A 147 -12.68 8.64 -5.36
C HIS A 147 -12.42 9.82 -4.40
N ALA A 148 -11.48 10.69 -4.78
CA ALA A 148 -10.91 11.70 -3.89
C ALA A 148 -11.91 12.76 -3.39
N GLU A 149 -12.93 13.14 -4.18
CA GLU A 149 -13.98 14.04 -3.71
C GLU A 149 -14.79 13.43 -2.57
N MET A 150 -15.23 12.17 -2.73
CA MET A 150 -15.95 11.45 -1.69
C MET A 150 -15.07 11.24 -0.45
N ALA A 151 -13.77 11.00 -0.65
CA ALA A 151 -12.82 10.90 0.47
C ALA A 151 -12.81 12.18 1.33
N LEU A 152 -12.82 13.37 0.72
CA LEU A 152 -12.90 14.64 1.45
C LEU A 152 -14.22 14.80 2.20
N GLU A 153 -15.35 14.42 1.60
CA GLU A 153 -16.64 14.45 2.27
C GLU A 153 -16.65 13.56 3.53
N HIS A 154 -16.09 12.35 3.43
CA HIS A 154 -16.01 11.42 4.55
C HIS A 154 -15.00 11.86 5.61
N VAL A 155 -13.92 12.57 5.24
CA VAL A 155 -13.02 13.26 6.18
C VAL A 155 -13.81 14.27 7.02
N GLU A 156 -14.61 15.14 6.40
CA GLU A 156 -15.38 16.15 7.13
C GLU A 156 -16.44 15.52 8.05
N HIS A 157 -17.08 14.44 7.62
CA HIS A 157 -18.01 13.69 8.46
C HIS A 157 -17.30 13.04 9.66
N ALA A 158 -16.14 12.43 9.44
CA ALA A 158 -15.35 11.83 10.52
C ALA A 158 -14.95 12.88 11.57
N ALA A 159 -14.52 14.06 11.13
CA ALA A 159 -14.18 15.19 12.00
C ALA A 159 -15.39 15.62 12.85
N ARG A 160 -16.58 15.75 12.24
CA ARG A 160 -17.83 16.09 12.93
C ARG A 160 -18.20 15.10 14.04
N PHE A 161 -17.82 13.83 13.90
CA PHE A 161 -18.09 12.77 14.86
C PHE A 161 -16.88 12.43 15.76
N GLY A 162 -15.96 13.38 15.95
CA GLY A 162 -14.94 13.33 17.00
C GLY A 162 -13.71 12.48 16.68
N VAL A 163 -13.50 12.10 15.41
CA VAL A 163 -12.22 11.53 14.98
C VAL A 163 -11.14 12.62 15.06
N ALA A 164 -9.97 12.28 15.57
CA ALA A 164 -8.93 13.25 15.85
C ALA A 164 -8.44 13.92 14.56
N HIS A 165 -8.34 15.25 14.57
CA HIS A 165 -7.93 16.04 13.40
C HIS A 165 -6.68 15.49 12.70
N ARG A 166 -5.63 15.17 13.47
CA ARG A 166 -4.36 14.64 12.93
C ARG A 166 -4.53 13.33 12.15
N GLU A 167 -5.45 12.45 12.56
CA GLU A 167 -5.72 11.19 11.85
C GLU A 167 -6.30 11.45 10.46
N LEU A 168 -7.06 12.55 10.32
CA LEU A 168 -7.78 12.89 9.11
C LEU A 168 -6.93 13.68 8.11
N GLU A 169 -6.02 14.54 8.59
CA GLU A 169 -5.25 15.46 7.74
C GLU A 169 -4.38 14.74 6.71
N LEU A 170 -3.80 13.59 7.04
CA LEU A 170 -2.98 12.83 6.08
C LEU A 170 -3.85 12.32 4.91
N THR A 171 -5.03 11.79 5.22
CA THR A 171 -6.01 11.35 4.20
C THR A 171 -6.52 12.53 3.40
N ARG A 172 -6.77 13.69 4.05
CA ARG A 172 -7.15 14.93 3.38
C ARG A 172 -6.07 15.38 2.39
N ALA A 173 -4.80 15.40 2.80
CA ALA A 173 -3.68 15.78 1.95
C ALA A 173 -3.58 14.87 0.71
N ARG A 174 -3.67 13.55 0.87
CA ARG A 174 -3.66 12.58 -0.24
C ARG A 174 -4.82 12.83 -1.22
N ALA A 175 -6.03 13.01 -0.70
CA ALA A 175 -7.20 13.31 -1.54
C ALA A 175 -7.04 14.64 -2.29
N LEU A 176 -6.54 15.69 -1.63
CA LEU A 176 -6.25 16.98 -2.28
C LEU A 176 -5.17 16.86 -3.36
N MET A 177 -4.12 16.06 -3.16
CA MET A 177 -3.10 15.76 -4.18
C MET A 177 -3.72 15.08 -5.40
N LYS A 178 -4.59 14.09 -5.20
CA LYS A 178 -5.34 13.42 -6.28
C LYS A 178 -6.22 14.39 -7.06
N LEU A 179 -6.82 15.38 -6.38
CA LEU A 179 -7.65 16.42 -7.01
C LEU A 179 -6.84 17.56 -7.65
N ASP A 180 -5.52 17.46 -7.66
CA ASP A 180 -4.59 18.53 -8.09
C ASP A 180 -4.80 19.85 -7.32
N ARG A 181 -5.37 19.80 -6.12
CA ARG A 181 -5.57 20.94 -5.19
C ARG A 181 -4.28 21.15 -4.38
N TYR A 182 -3.17 21.34 -5.08
CA TYR A 182 -1.84 21.25 -4.47
C TYR A 182 -1.54 22.33 -3.44
N ALA A 183 -2.08 23.55 -3.59
CA ALA A 183 -1.86 24.61 -2.61
C ALA A 183 -2.48 24.25 -1.25
N GLU A 184 -3.66 23.66 -1.26
CA GLU A 184 -4.35 23.20 -0.05
C GLU A 184 -3.65 21.97 0.54
N ALA A 185 -3.26 21.01 -0.30
CA ALA A 185 -2.51 19.84 0.14
C ALA A 185 -1.16 20.22 0.77
N GLU A 186 -0.44 21.18 0.18
CA GLU A 186 0.82 21.68 0.71
C GLU A 186 0.63 22.33 2.08
N CYS A 187 -0.40 23.18 2.26
CA CYS A 187 -0.70 23.80 3.55
C CYS A 187 -0.95 22.75 4.65
N VAL A 188 -1.72 21.69 4.34
CA VAL A 188 -1.97 20.59 5.27
C VAL A 188 -0.69 19.82 5.59
N LEU A 189 0.11 19.48 4.58
CA LEU A 189 1.36 18.72 4.75
C LEU A 189 2.43 19.53 5.50
N ASP A 190 2.56 20.83 5.24
CA ASP A 190 3.45 21.71 5.98
C ASP A 190 3.08 21.74 7.48
N ALA A 191 1.79 21.86 7.81
CA ALA A 191 1.33 21.82 9.20
C ALA A 191 1.64 20.46 9.87
N LEU A 192 1.44 19.35 9.16
CA LEU A 192 1.76 18.01 9.66
C LEU A 192 3.27 17.82 9.89
N VAL A 193 4.10 18.28 8.97
CA VAL A 193 5.57 18.23 9.06
C VAL A 193 6.09 19.15 10.16
N GLN A 194 5.51 20.34 10.35
CA GLN A 194 5.88 21.23 11.46
C GLN A 194 5.57 20.59 12.83
N ALA A 195 4.43 19.91 12.95
CA ALA A 195 4.05 19.23 14.18
C ALA A 195 4.89 17.97 14.47
N ALA A 196 5.31 17.25 13.43
CA ALA A 196 6.13 16.06 13.54
C ALA A 196 7.21 16.01 12.44
N PRO A 197 8.34 16.71 12.62
CA PRO A 197 9.39 16.81 11.59
C PRO A 197 10.04 15.48 11.21
N ASP A 198 9.97 14.49 12.08
CA ASP A 198 10.55 13.15 11.88
C ASP A 198 9.52 12.15 11.30
N ASP A 199 8.29 12.58 10.99
CA ASP A 199 7.29 11.77 10.32
C ASP A 199 7.66 11.60 8.83
N VAL A 200 8.35 10.50 8.53
CA VAL A 200 8.86 10.20 7.19
C VAL A 200 7.76 10.10 6.13
N THR A 201 6.53 9.72 6.50
CA THR A 201 5.41 9.65 5.55
C THR A 201 4.97 11.05 5.15
N CYS A 202 4.78 11.95 6.11
CA CYS A 202 4.42 13.34 5.82
C CYS A 202 5.52 14.06 5.04
N GLN A 203 6.80 13.84 5.42
CA GLN A 203 7.95 14.39 4.72
C GLN A 203 8.03 13.93 3.26
N PHE A 204 7.82 12.63 3.01
CA PHE A 204 7.82 12.07 1.66
C PHE A 204 6.72 12.67 0.79
N LEU A 205 5.49 12.75 1.30
CA LEU A 205 4.36 13.32 0.55
C LEU A 205 4.55 14.80 0.23
N LEU A 206 5.11 15.58 1.16
CA LEU A 206 5.43 16.98 0.93
C LEU A 206 6.49 17.14 -0.16
N ALA A 207 7.57 16.33 -0.10
CA ALA A 207 8.60 16.32 -1.13
C ALA A 207 8.04 15.89 -2.49
N GLN A 208 7.21 14.85 -2.53
CA GLN A 208 6.55 14.38 -3.75
C GLN A 208 5.67 15.47 -4.37
N LEU A 209 4.81 16.13 -3.58
CA LEU A 209 3.94 17.21 -4.03
C LEU A 209 4.74 18.36 -4.66
N ARG A 210 5.77 18.83 -3.96
CA ARG A 210 6.62 19.93 -4.43
C ARG A 210 7.42 19.51 -5.67
N HIS A 211 7.88 18.27 -5.71
CA HIS A 211 8.60 17.72 -6.86
C HIS A 211 7.72 17.71 -8.12
N VAL A 212 6.51 17.14 -8.06
CA VAL A 212 5.64 17.08 -9.25
C VAL A 212 5.24 18.47 -9.75
N ARG A 213 5.25 19.49 -8.89
CA ARG A 213 5.04 20.91 -9.25
C ARG A 213 6.27 21.59 -9.87
N GLY A 214 7.44 20.96 -9.79
CA GLY A 214 8.71 21.50 -10.28
C GLY A 214 9.32 22.54 -9.36
N ASP A 215 9.05 22.47 -8.05
CA ASP A 215 9.63 23.38 -7.09
C ASP A 215 11.12 23.05 -6.89
N VAL A 216 11.99 24.07 -6.91
CA VAL A 216 13.46 23.87 -6.85
C VAL A 216 13.90 23.29 -5.50
N ASP A 217 13.28 23.74 -4.41
CA ASP A 217 13.59 23.33 -3.03
C ASP A 217 12.62 22.26 -2.51
N PHE A 218 12.17 21.34 -3.38
CA PHE A 218 11.09 20.40 -3.07
C PHE A 218 11.36 19.54 -1.82
N ALA A 219 12.62 19.17 -1.57
CA ALA A 219 13.03 18.35 -0.44
C ALA A 219 13.56 19.15 0.76
N SER A 220 13.41 20.49 0.79
CA SER A 220 14.02 21.36 1.81
C SER A 220 13.65 20.99 3.24
N ALA A 221 12.36 20.74 3.53
CA ALA A 221 11.89 20.34 4.85
C ALA A 221 12.52 19.02 5.32
N LEU A 222 12.60 18.03 4.42
CA LEU A 222 13.19 16.73 4.69
C LEU A 222 14.71 16.82 4.86
N ARG A 223 15.39 17.62 4.03
CA ARG A 223 16.82 17.90 4.18
C ARG A 223 17.13 18.50 5.55
N LEU A 224 16.42 19.55 5.94
CA LEU A 224 16.61 20.20 7.24
C LEU A 224 16.35 19.24 8.41
N ALA A 225 15.32 18.39 8.31
CA ALA A 225 15.03 17.37 9.32
C ALA A 225 16.15 16.31 9.40
N ALA A 226 16.71 15.91 8.26
CA ALA A 226 17.79 14.92 8.15
C ALA A 226 19.17 15.46 8.60
N GLU A 227 19.46 16.75 8.38
CA GLU A 227 20.74 17.38 8.74
C GLU A 227 20.80 17.83 10.21
N ARG A 228 19.66 17.84 10.92
CA ARG A 228 19.60 18.18 12.34
C ARG A 228 20.48 17.23 13.17
N PRO A 229 21.27 17.75 14.16
CA PRO A 229 21.99 16.90 15.10
C PRO A 229 21.06 15.91 15.81
N GLY A 230 21.39 14.63 15.76
CA GLY A 230 20.56 13.57 16.36
C GLY A 230 19.30 13.22 15.58
N ALA A 231 19.19 13.62 14.30
CA ALA A 231 18.09 13.21 13.43
C ALA A 231 17.94 11.68 13.39
N PRO A 232 16.71 11.13 13.47
CA PRO A 232 16.49 9.69 13.38
C PRO A 232 17.07 9.11 12.08
N GLN A 233 17.60 7.89 12.18
CA GLN A 233 18.11 7.14 11.02
C GLN A 233 17.06 7.04 9.91
N ALA A 234 15.78 6.84 10.27
CA ALA A 234 14.68 6.75 9.32
C ALA A 234 14.50 8.06 8.50
N THR A 235 14.58 9.23 9.14
CA THR A 235 14.48 10.53 8.47
C THR A 235 15.62 10.73 7.46
N ARG A 236 16.85 10.39 7.86
CA ARG A 236 18.02 10.48 6.98
C ARG A 236 17.98 9.48 5.83
N ALA A 237 17.53 8.25 6.09
CA ALA A 237 17.34 7.23 5.05
C ALA A 237 16.23 7.65 4.06
N MET A 238 15.13 8.25 4.55
CA MET A 238 14.08 8.81 3.70
C MET A 238 14.60 9.93 2.80
N TYR A 239 15.45 10.82 3.33
CA TYR A 239 16.10 11.85 2.51
C TYR A 239 16.97 11.23 1.41
N ALA A 240 17.77 10.21 1.73
CA ALA A 240 18.56 9.50 0.73
C ALA A 240 17.67 8.83 -0.35
N ASP A 241 16.55 8.21 0.03
CA ASP A 241 15.62 7.59 -0.91
C ASP A 241 14.95 8.61 -1.84
N VAL A 242 14.54 9.77 -1.31
CA VAL A 242 14.01 10.87 -2.13
C VAL A 242 15.06 11.39 -3.12
N MET A 243 16.31 11.57 -2.69
CA MET A 243 17.40 11.99 -3.56
C MET A 243 17.73 10.94 -4.63
N ARG A 244 17.69 9.64 -4.29
CA ARG A 244 17.84 8.55 -5.27
C ARG A 244 16.73 8.61 -6.32
N ARG A 245 15.47 8.72 -5.90
CA ARG A 245 14.30 8.75 -6.81
C ARG A 245 14.33 9.92 -7.79
N CYS A 246 14.85 11.07 -7.40
CA CYS A 246 15.00 12.22 -8.29
C CYS A 246 16.31 12.23 -9.09
N GLY A 247 17.15 11.20 -8.97
CA GLY A 247 18.42 11.06 -9.70
C GLY A 247 19.62 11.77 -9.07
N ALA A 248 19.50 12.35 -7.88
CA ALA A 248 20.60 12.95 -7.11
C ALA A 248 21.39 11.88 -6.35
N PHE A 249 21.97 10.93 -7.10
CA PHE A 249 22.55 9.73 -6.54
C PHE A 249 23.80 9.99 -5.68
N ASP A 250 24.56 11.05 -5.96
CA ASP A 250 25.74 11.45 -5.19
C ASP A 250 25.37 11.90 -3.76
N ILE A 251 24.23 12.58 -3.62
CA ILE A 251 23.68 12.97 -2.31
C ILE A 251 23.18 11.72 -1.59
N ALA A 252 22.41 10.87 -2.27
CA ALA A 252 21.86 9.64 -1.70
C ALA A 252 22.97 8.70 -1.17
N GLU A 253 24.00 8.45 -1.99
CA GLU A 253 25.14 7.60 -1.63
C GLU A 253 25.89 8.16 -0.42
N ARG A 254 26.17 9.47 -0.41
CA ARG A 254 26.88 10.13 0.70
C ARG A 254 26.12 9.98 2.01
N VAL A 255 24.82 10.29 2.01
CA VAL A 255 23.97 10.18 3.20
C VAL A 255 23.94 8.75 3.74
N LEU A 256 23.83 7.75 2.86
CA LEU A 256 23.83 6.34 3.26
C LEU A 256 25.19 5.88 3.79
N ARG A 257 26.31 6.29 3.15
CA ARG A 257 27.66 5.99 3.64
C ARG A 257 27.92 6.62 5.00
N ASP A 258 27.47 7.85 5.22
CA ASP A 258 27.58 8.52 6.52
C ASP A 258 26.77 7.79 7.60
N LEU A 259 25.54 7.34 7.28
CA LEU A 259 24.73 6.54 8.19
C LEU A 259 25.40 5.20 8.54
N ILE A 260 25.97 4.51 7.56
CA ILE A 260 26.70 3.25 7.75
C ILE A 260 27.95 3.48 8.61
N ALA A 261 28.69 4.57 8.39
CA ALA A 261 29.88 4.90 9.18
C ALA A 261 29.54 5.21 10.65
N GLN A 262 28.39 5.85 10.90
CA GLN A 262 27.98 6.25 12.25
C GLN A 262 27.32 5.12 13.05
N HIS A 263 26.53 4.25 12.39
CA HIS A 263 25.70 3.26 13.06
C HIS A 263 26.07 1.81 12.73
N GLY A 264 27.07 1.61 11.87
CA GLY A 264 27.45 0.31 11.33
C GLY A 264 26.60 -0.12 10.11
N PRO A 265 27.05 -1.17 9.40
CA PRO A 265 26.41 -1.65 8.17
C PRO A 265 25.16 -2.48 8.47
N SER A 266 24.07 -1.82 8.90
CA SER A 266 22.79 -2.52 9.05
C SER A 266 22.29 -3.05 7.69
N PRO A 267 21.66 -4.24 7.62
CA PRO A 267 21.28 -4.85 6.34
C PRO A 267 20.38 -3.96 5.48
N GLY A 268 19.46 -3.21 6.08
CA GLY A 268 18.58 -2.28 5.37
C GLY A 268 19.33 -1.09 4.75
N LEU A 269 20.32 -0.52 5.45
CA LEU A 269 21.14 0.57 4.89
C LEU A 269 22.05 0.07 3.77
N VAL A 270 22.64 -1.11 3.94
CA VAL A 270 23.49 -1.74 2.93
C VAL A 270 22.67 -2.07 1.67
N SER A 271 21.46 -2.60 1.84
CA SER A 271 20.52 -2.83 0.73
C SER A 271 20.13 -1.52 0.03
N SER A 272 19.84 -0.46 0.79
CA SER A 272 19.52 0.86 0.20
C SER A 272 20.70 1.44 -0.58
N LEU A 273 21.93 1.28 -0.08
CA LEU A 273 23.13 1.71 -0.80
C LEU A 273 23.35 0.89 -2.07
N SER A 274 23.12 -0.43 -2.01
CA SER A 274 23.13 -1.30 -3.21
C SER A 274 22.16 -0.78 -4.27
N THR A 275 20.92 -0.42 -3.91
CA THR A 275 19.95 0.15 -4.86
C THR A 275 20.45 1.47 -5.47
N VAL A 276 21.05 2.37 -4.68
CA VAL A 276 21.64 3.61 -5.23
C VAL A 276 22.75 3.32 -6.23
N LEU A 277 23.65 2.39 -5.92
CA LEU A 277 24.74 2.01 -6.83
C LEU A 277 24.22 1.33 -8.09
N HIS A 278 23.19 0.50 -7.95
CA HIS A 278 22.51 -0.13 -9.08
C HIS A 278 21.89 0.92 -10.02
N ASP A 279 21.15 1.89 -9.48
CA ASP A 279 20.52 2.98 -10.25
C ASP A 279 21.56 3.90 -10.92
N GLN A 280 22.76 4.02 -10.36
CA GLN A 280 23.91 4.72 -10.96
C GLN A 280 24.59 3.93 -12.10
N GLY A 281 24.22 2.66 -12.32
CA GLY A 281 24.89 1.77 -13.27
C GLY A 281 26.17 1.11 -12.72
N ARG A 282 26.46 1.23 -11.42
CA ARG A 282 27.59 0.58 -10.74
C ARG A 282 27.21 -0.82 -10.24
N GLY A 283 26.78 -1.66 -11.18
CA GLY A 283 26.18 -2.96 -10.87
C GLY A 283 27.09 -3.93 -10.11
N VAL A 284 28.40 -3.93 -10.37
CA VAL A 284 29.37 -4.78 -9.67
C VAL A 284 29.40 -4.46 -8.17
N ASP A 285 29.55 -3.18 -7.82
CA ASP A 285 29.54 -2.72 -6.42
C ASP A 285 28.18 -3.00 -5.75
N ALA A 286 27.09 -2.82 -6.51
CA ALA A 286 25.74 -3.08 -6.03
C ALA A 286 25.53 -4.55 -5.66
N VAL A 287 26.02 -5.49 -6.48
CA VAL A 287 25.92 -6.94 -6.26
C VAL A 287 26.62 -7.36 -4.96
N GLU A 288 27.83 -6.84 -4.70
CA GLU A 288 28.55 -7.17 -3.46
C GLU A 288 27.77 -6.75 -2.21
N LEU A 289 27.25 -5.51 -2.20
CA LEU A 289 26.45 -5.00 -1.09
C LEU A 289 25.13 -5.75 -0.93
N ALA A 290 24.45 -6.04 -2.04
CA ALA A 290 23.21 -6.81 -2.05
C ALA A 290 23.41 -8.20 -1.43
N ARG A 291 24.50 -8.88 -1.79
CA ARG A 291 24.85 -10.20 -1.25
C ARG A 291 25.04 -10.14 0.26
N HIS A 292 25.79 -9.15 0.75
CA HIS A 292 26.00 -8.95 2.20
C HIS A 292 24.68 -8.66 2.93
N ALA A 293 23.81 -7.81 2.37
CA ALA A 293 22.52 -7.51 2.97
C ALA A 293 21.62 -8.75 3.07
N LEU A 294 21.53 -9.54 1.99
CA LEU A 294 20.73 -10.75 1.95
C LEU A 294 21.27 -11.83 2.90
N GLN A 295 22.59 -12.02 2.99
CA GLN A 295 23.19 -12.96 3.95
C GLN A 295 22.82 -12.64 5.40
N ALA A 296 22.73 -11.35 5.74
CA ALA A 296 22.39 -10.91 7.08
C ALA A 296 20.87 -11.00 7.38
N ARG A 297 20.01 -10.87 6.35
CA ARG A 297 18.56 -11.03 6.47
C ARG A 297 17.98 -11.82 5.30
N PRO A 298 18.14 -13.14 5.30
CA PRO A 298 17.78 -13.97 4.16
C PRO A 298 16.27 -14.04 3.90
N GLU A 299 15.44 -13.82 4.93
CA GLU A 299 13.98 -13.93 4.84
C GLU A 299 13.28 -12.57 4.61
N ASP A 300 14.03 -11.47 4.46
CA ASP A 300 13.46 -10.15 4.22
C ASP A 300 13.13 -9.97 2.73
N PRO A 301 11.85 -9.83 2.33
CA PRO A 301 11.44 -9.81 0.93
C PRO A 301 11.97 -8.60 0.18
N VAL A 302 12.10 -7.44 0.83
CA VAL A 302 12.59 -6.21 0.18
C VAL A 302 14.08 -6.33 -0.11
N ILE A 303 14.84 -6.88 0.85
CA ILE A 303 16.29 -7.12 0.65
C ILE A 303 16.51 -8.18 -0.43
N ALA A 304 15.70 -9.24 -0.44
CA ALA A 304 15.78 -10.28 -1.46
C ALA A 304 15.43 -9.76 -2.86
N GLU A 305 14.41 -8.93 -2.99
CA GLU A 305 14.03 -8.27 -4.24
C GLU A 305 15.16 -7.38 -4.77
N ASN A 306 15.73 -6.53 -3.91
CA ASN A 306 16.88 -5.69 -4.27
C ASN A 306 18.10 -6.53 -4.69
N PHE A 307 18.35 -7.67 -4.02
CA PHE A 307 19.40 -8.60 -4.42
C PHE A 307 19.14 -9.19 -5.80
N VAL A 308 17.94 -9.72 -6.04
CA VAL A 308 17.59 -10.32 -7.33
C VAL A 308 17.67 -9.29 -8.45
N ALA A 309 17.16 -8.08 -8.26
CA ALA A 309 17.27 -7.00 -9.24
C ALA A 309 18.73 -6.68 -9.58
N ALA A 310 19.59 -6.50 -8.56
CA ALA A 310 21.01 -6.26 -8.76
C ALA A 310 21.68 -7.41 -9.53
N MET A 311 21.42 -8.65 -9.14
CA MET A 311 22.01 -9.85 -9.73
C MET A 311 21.60 -10.08 -11.18
N LEU A 312 20.29 -10.01 -11.48
CA LEU A 312 19.78 -10.20 -12.82
C LEU A 312 20.26 -9.10 -13.76
N SER A 313 20.42 -7.86 -13.29
CA SER A 313 20.97 -6.77 -14.10
C SER A 313 22.42 -7.01 -14.55
N GLN A 314 23.17 -7.84 -13.81
CA GLN A 314 24.56 -8.19 -14.11
C GLN A 314 24.69 -9.54 -14.82
N GLY A 315 23.57 -10.18 -15.21
CA GLY A 315 23.62 -11.50 -15.86
C GLY A 315 23.87 -12.66 -14.89
N HIS A 316 23.80 -12.44 -13.57
CA HIS A 316 24.11 -13.44 -12.55
C HIS A 316 22.89 -14.30 -12.17
N ALA A 317 22.11 -14.76 -13.16
CA ALA A 317 20.89 -15.53 -12.95
C ALA A 317 21.11 -16.82 -12.14
N GLN A 318 22.25 -17.50 -12.33
CA GLN A 318 22.55 -18.75 -11.62
C GLN A 318 22.56 -18.58 -10.10
N GLU A 319 23.09 -17.46 -9.61
CA GLU A 319 23.17 -17.15 -8.18
C GLU A 319 21.85 -16.56 -7.65
N ALA A 320 21.08 -15.86 -8.49
CA ALA A 320 19.77 -15.32 -8.12
C ALA A 320 18.68 -16.40 -7.99
N LEU A 321 18.76 -17.46 -8.80
CA LEU A 321 17.70 -18.45 -8.96
C LEU A 321 17.23 -19.12 -7.66
N PRO A 322 18.11 -19.56 -6.73
CA PRO A 322 17.67 -20.16 -5.47
C PRO A 322 16.83 -19.21 -4.60
N VAL A 323 17.16 -17.91 -4.63
CA VAL A 323 16.43 -16.88 -3.89
C VAL A 323 15.06 -16.65 -4.52
N ILE A 324 15.02 -16.52 -5.86
CA ILE A 324 13.78 -16.38 -6.62
C ILE A 324 12.83 -17.54 -6.34
N GLU A 325 13.30 -18.78 -6.44
CA GLU A 325 12.45 -19.97 -6.23
C GLU A 325 11.90 -20.05 -4.82
N ARG A 326 12.69 -19.70 -3.80
CA ARG A 326 12.22 -19.68 -2.40
C ARG A 326 11.03 -18.74 -2.22
N PHE A 327 11.13 -17.49 -2.68
CA PHE A 327 10.03 -16.52 -2.53
C PHE A 327 8.85 -16.83 -3.46
N ARG A 328 9.11 -17.36 -4.66
CA ARG A 328 8.06 -17.82 -5.58
C ARG A 328 7.24 -18.97 -4.99
N LEU A 329 7.89 -19.96 -4.36
CA LEU A 329 7.18 -21.08 -3.72
C LEU A 329 6.38 -20.63 -2.49
N ALA A 330 6.90 -19.65 -1.73
CA ALA A 330 6.18 -19.06 -0.60
C ALA A 330 4.99 -18.18 -1.04
N MET A 331 5.10 -17.53 -2.21
CA MET A 331 4.10 -16.62 -2.77
C MET A 331 3.82 -16.98 -4.24
N PRO A 332 3.16 -18.11 -4.52
CA PRO A 332 3.02 -18.66 -5.87
C PRO A 332 2.24 -17.78 -6.84
N LEU A 333 1.53 -16.77 -6.34
CA LEU A 333 0.74 -15.84 -7.13
C LEU A 333 1.31 -14.41 -7.16
N ASP A 334 2.49 -14.17 -6.57
CA ASP A 334 3.16 -12.86 -6.67
C ASP A 334 3.86 -12.74 -8.03
N GLN A 335 3.36 -11.81 -8.85
CA GLN A 335 3.79 -11.60 -10.23
C GLN A 335 5.25 -11.19 -10.35
N ARG A 336 5.83 -10.55 -9.32
CA ARG A 336 7.24 -10.12 -9.36
C ARG A 336 8.16 -11.34 -9.35
N TRP A 337 7.91 -12.30 -8.45
CA TRP A 337 8.72 -13.51 -8.37
C TRP A 337 8.55 -14.44 -9.57
N ILE A 338 7.35 -14.46 -10.16
CA ILE A 338 7.12 -15.15 -11.44
C ILE A 338 7.97 -14.50 -12.55
N THR A 339 7.97 -13.16 -12.63
CA THR A 339 8.71 -12.42 -13.66
C THR A 339 10.22 -12.57 -13.49
N TYR A 340 10.75 -12.46 -12.26
CA TYR A 340 12.16 -12.72 -11.98
C TYR A 340 12.58 -14.14 -12.37
N ARG A 341 11.70 -15.13 -12.18
CA ARG A 341 11.96 -16.51 -12.60
C ARG A 341 12.02 -16.66 -14.12
N ILE A 342 11.14 -15.97 -14.84
CA ILE A 342 11.16 -15.92 -16.31
C ILE A 342 12.46 -15.27 -16.80
N ASP A 343 12.85 -14.13 -16.21
CA ASP A 343 14.08 -13.41 -16.58
C ASP A 343 15.35 -14.22 -16.29
N ALA A 344 15.41 -14.88 -15.13
CA ALA A 344 16.51 -15.78 -14.80
C ALA A 344 16.61 -16.94 -15.81
N GLY A 345 15.47 -17.58 -16.15
CA GLY A 345 15.42 -18.66 -17.14
C GLY A 345 15.88 -18.22 -18.52
N ARG A 346 15.50 -17.01 -18.96
CA ARG A 346 15.97 -16.42 -20.22
C ARG A 346 17.49 -16.25 -20.24
N GLN A 347 18.08 -15.72 -19.18
CA GLN A 347 19.55 -15.53 -19.08
C GLN A 347 20.30 -16.86 -19.11
N LEU A 348 19.78 -17.88 -18.42
CA LEU A 348 20.37 -19.21 -18.38
C LEU A 348 20.14 -20.04 -19.65
N ARG A 349 19.30 -19.53 -20.57
CA ARG A 349 18.75 -20.30 -21.71
C ARG A 349 18.06 -21.60 -21.29
N GLU A 350 17.65 -21.66 -20.02
CA GLU A 350 16.76 -22.65 -19.45
C GLU A 350 15.32 -22.17 -19.65
N TRP A 351 15.00 -21.69 -20.86
CA TRP A 351 13.65 -21.29 -21.21
C TRP A 351 12.77 -22.47 -20.86
N LEU A 352 11.87 -22.22 -19.89
CA LEU A 352 11.31 -23.24 -19.01
C LEU A 352 10.82 -24.45 -19.81
N ALA A 353 11.14 -25.64 -19.30
CA ALA A 353 10.45 -26.88 -19.66
C ALA A 353 8.92 -26.83 -19.35
N ASP A 354 8.42 -25.69 -18.86
CA ASP A 354 7.06 -25.36 -18.47
C ASP A 354 6.54 -24.17 -19.31
N ASP A 355 5.24 -24.18 -19.64
CA ASP A 355 4.50 -23.28 -20.57
C ASP A 355 4.46 -21.77 -20.18
N TRP A 356 5.22 -21.34 -19.16
CA TRP A 356 5.16 -19.95 -18.65
C TRP A 356 5.84 -18.94 -19.56
N GLY A 357 6.69 -19.42 -20.46
CA GLY A 357 7.46 -18.62 -21.40
C GLY A 357 6.76 -18.37 -22.73
N ASP A 358 5.53 -18.85 -22.96
CA ASP A 358 4.80 -18.61 -24.22
C ASP A 358 4.31 -17.15 -24.31
N VAL A 359 5.25 -16.25 -24.63
CA VAL A 359 4.98 -14.83 -24.83
C VAL A 359 4.01 -14.60 -25.98
N GLU A 360 4.01 -15.47 -27.00
CA GLU A 360 3.11 -15.34 -28.15
C GLU A 360 1.65 -15.58 -27.77
N ARG A 361 1.39 -16.54 -26.87
CA ARG A 361 0.06 -16.74 -26.29
C ARG A 361 -0.34 -15.62 -25.33
N LEU A 362 0.60 -15.23 -24.45
CA LEU A 362 0.35 -14.32 -23.32
C LEU A 362 0.36 -12.83 -23.71
N VAL A 363 0.94 -12.47 -24.85
CA VAL A 363 0.97 -11.09 -25.37
C VAL A 363 0.27 -11.07 -26.72
N GLN A 364 -0.88 -10.40 -26.76
CA GLN A 364 -1.71 -10.33 -27.95
C GLN A 364 -1.99 -8.87 -28.30
N VAL A 365 -2.07 -8.59 -29.61
CA VAL A 365 -2.27 -7.25 -30.16
C VAL A 365 -3.70 -7.13 -30.70
N TYR A 366 -4.32 -5.99 -30.41
CA TYR A 366 -5.71 -5.69 -30.74
C TYR A 366 -5.80 -4.31 -31.35
N ASP A 367 -6.45 -4.20 -32.50
CA ASP A 367 -6.87 -2.91 -33.04
C ASP A 367 -8.17 -2.49 -32.36
N LEU A 368 -8.18 -1.29 -31.79
CA LEU A 368 -9.38 -0.70 -31.21
C LEU A 368 -10.12 0.09 -32.31
N PRO A 369 -11.35 -0.30 -32.69
CA PRO A 369 -12.14 0.52 -33.59
C PRO A 369 -12.53 1.85 -32.91
N PRO A 370 -12.83 2.90 -33.68
CA PRO A 370 -13.33 4.14 -33.12
C PRO A 370 -14.63 3.86 -32.33
N PRO A 371 -14.76 4.35 -31.09
CA PRO A 371 -15.98 4.16 -30.31
C PRO A 371 -17.20 4.79 -31.00
N ALA A 372 -18.40 4.32 -30.64
CA ALA A 372 -19.64 4.90 -31.14
C ALA A 372 -19.69 6.41 -30.86
N GLY A 373 -20.06 7.20 -31.88
CA GLY A 373 -20.11 8.66 -31.82
C GLY A 373 -18.92 9.37 -32.46
N TYR A 374 -17.90 8.64 -32.91
CA TYR A 374 -16.80 9.18 -33.72
C TYR A 374 -16.88 8.65 -35.14
N VAL A 375 -16.53 9.49 -36.12
CA VAL A 375 -16.56 9.18 -37.56
C VAL A 375 -15.45 8.20 -37.92
N ASP A 376 -14.25 8.43 -37.38
CA ASP A 376 -13.07 7.62 -37.61
C ASP A 376 -12.10 7.65 -36.41
N GLN A 377 -11.00 6.90 -36.55
CA GLN A 377 -9.99 6.77 -35.50
C GLN A 377 -9.24 8.08 -35.24
N ASP A 378 -9.04 8.92 -36.26
CA ASP A 378 -8.29 10.18 -36.12
C ASP A 378 -9.09 11.20 -35.31
N GLU A 379 -10.40 11.29 -35.56
CA GLU A 379 -11.31 12.12 -34.77
C GLU A 379 -11.33 11.68 -33.30
N PHE A 380 -11.47 10.36 -33.06
CA PHE A 380 -11.46 9.81 -31.71
C PHE A 380 -10.15 10.08 -30.97
N LEU A 381 -9.01 9.79 -31.61
CA LEU A 381 -7.69 10.02 -31.01
C LEU A 381 -7.44 11.50 -30.77
N GLY A 382 -7.86 12.39 -31.67
CA GLY A 382 -7.78 13.84 -31.47
C GLY A 382 -8.57 14.31 -30.25
N ALA A 383 -9.81 13.84 -30.08
CA ALA A 383 -10.63 14.14 -28.91
C ALA A 383 -9.99 13.57 -27.62
N LEU A 384 -9.50 12.33 -27.67
CA LEU A 384 -8.87 11.67 -26.53
C LEU A 384 -7.58 12.37 -26.11
N THR A 385 -6.76 12.82 -27.06
CA THR A 385 -5.56 13.63 -26.79
C THR A 385 -5.93 14.89 -26.02
N VAL A 386 -6.91 15.67 -26.50
CA VAL A 386 -7.37 16.89 -25.81
C VAL A 386 -7.87 16.58 -24.40
N ALA A 387 -8.64 15.50 -24.23
CA ALA A 387 -9.14 15.08 -22.94
C ALA A 387 -7.96 14.73 -21.99
N LEU A 388 -7.02 13.90 -22.43
CA LEU A 388 -5.87 13.48 -21.61
C LEU A 388 -4.94 14.65 -21.27
N GLU A 389 -4.66 15.56 -22.22
CA GLU A 389 -3.78 16.71 -21.99
C GLU A 389 -4.27 17.61 -20.85
N ARG A 390 -5.58 17.80 -20.71
CA ARG A 390 -6.19 18.58 -19.61
C ARG A 390 -5.95 17.98 -18.22
N ARG A 391 -5.64 16.68 -18.14
CA ARG A 391 -5.39 15.93 -16.90
C ARG A 391 -3.92 15.87 -16.52
N HIS A 392 -3.03 16.21 -17.43
CA HIS A 392 -1.60 16.28 -17.14
C HIS A 392 -1.24 17.65 -16.53
N ARG A 393 -1.59 17.83 -15.25
CA ARG A 393 -1.34 19.07 -14.49
C ARG A 393 0.02 19.11 -13.78
N GLN A 394 0.69 17.97 -13.67
CA GLN A 394 2.04 17.87 -13.13
C GLN A 394 3.06 18.50 -14.10
N ARG A 395 4.20 18.94 -13.57
CA ARG A 395 5.34 19.44 -14.36
C ARG A 395 6.47 18.43 -14.46
N LEU A 396 6.70 17.66 -13.40
CA LEU A 396 7.69 16.59 -13.34
C LEU A 396 7.02 15.23 -13.10
N HIS A 397 7.81 14.16 -13.22
CA HIS A 397 7.35 12.80 -13.01
C HIS A 397 7.19 12.53 -11.51
N PRO A 398 6.29 11.62 -11.08
CA PRO A 398 6.21 11.22 -9.68
C PRO A 398 7.48 10.50 -9.22
N LEU A 399 7.91 10.74 -7.96
CA LEU A 399 9.10 10.12 -7.36
C LEU A 399 8.98 8.60 -7.16
N ASP A 400 7.76 8.09 -7.10
CA ASP A 400 7.39 6.71 -6.75
C ASP A 400 6.88 5.89 -7.92
N GLN A 401 7.03 6.39 -9.15
CA GLN A 401 6.59 5.70 -10.36
C GLN A 401 7.79 5.38 -11.25
N SER A 402 7.60 4.48 -12.23
CA SER A 402 8.70 4.05 -13.13
C SER A 402 9.04 5.07 -14.21
N MET A 403 8.12 5.99 -14.52
CA MET A 403 8.30 6.97 -15.58
C MET A 403 9.33 8.04 -15.22
N ARG A 404 10.15 8.45 -16.19
CA ARG A 404 11.16 9.51 -16.09
C ARG A 404 10.98 10.50 -17.25
N GLN A 405 11.28 11.77 -16.96
CA GLN A 405 11.16 12.89 -17.91
C GLN A 405 9.79 12.99 -18.61
N GLY A 406 8.71 12.97 -17.83
CA GLY A 406 7.35 13.11 -18.33
C GLY A 406 6.40 13.53 -17.21
N THR A 407 5.10 13.34 -17.43
CA THR A 407 4.04 13.57 -16.45
C THR A 407 3.09 12.38 -16.42
N GLN A 408 2.43 12.16 -15.29
CA GLN A 408 1.41 11.14 -15.12
C GLN A 408 0.14 11.79 -14.58
N THR A 409 -1.03 11.24 -14.90
CA THR A 409 -2.29 11.70 -14.31
C THR A 409 -2.31 11.38 -12.81
N SER A 410 -2.72 12.35 -12.00
CA SER A 410 -2.77 12.19 -10.53
C SER A 410 -3.84 11.17 -10.11
N ARG A 411 -4.96 11.13 -10.84
CA ARG A 411 -6.07 10.19 -10.65
C ARG A 411 -6.10 9.13 -11.73
N GLY A 412 -6.65 7.98 -11.35
CA GLY A 412 -7.05 6.95 -12.28
C GLY A 412 -8.17 7.42 -13.20
N LEU A 413 -8.09 7.01 -14.47
CA LEU A 413 -9.04 7.34 -15.53
C LEU A 413 -10.36 6.57 -15.41
N LEU A 414 -10.39 5.48 -14.61
CA LEU A 414 -11.58 4.65 -14.42
C LEU A 414 -12.75 5.39 -13.77
N VAL A 415 -12.46 6.41 -12.97
CA VAL A 415 -13.46 7.25 -12.30
C VAL A 415 -13.70 8.57 -13.03
N ASP A 416 -13.08 8.75 -14.20
CA ASP A 416 -13.16 10.00 -14.94
C ASP A 416 -14.55 10.16 -15.58
N SER A 417 -15.09 11.38 -15.51
CA SER A 417 -16.43 11.68 -15.99
C SER A 417 -16.50 12.01 -17.48
N ASP A 418 -15.36 12.26 -18.12
CA ASP A 418 -15.24 12.72 -19.50
C ASP A 418 -15.75 11.69 -20.51
N PRO A 419 -16.69 12.07 -21.39
CA PRO A 419 -17.30 11.14 -22.34
C PRO A 419 -16.30 10.44 -23.25
N THR A 420 -15.23 11.12 -23.66
CA THR A 420 -14.23 10.55 -24.57
C THR A 420 -13.38 9.49 -23.87
N ILE A 421 -13.02 9.73 -22.61
CA ILE A 421 -12.28 8.74 -21.79
C ILE A 421 -13.17 7.54 -21.47
N LYS A 422 -14.45 7.76 -21.16
CA LYS A 422 -15.41 6.65 -20.98
C LYS A 422 -15.54 5.80 -22.24
N ALA A 423 -15.70 6.45 -23.40
CA ALA A 423 -15.77 5.75 -24.67
C ALA A 423 -14.51 4.93 -24.97
N PHE A 424 -13.32 5.45 -24.62
CA PHE A 424 -12.07 4.69 -24.68
C PHE A 424 -12.10 3.45 -23.79
N LEU A 425 -12.47 3.59 -22.51
CA LEU A 425 -12.52 2.49 -21.56
C LEU A 425 -13.54 1.42 -21.96
N ASP A 426 -14.71 1.84 -22.44
CA ASP A 426 -15.75 0.93 -22.92
C ASP A 426 -15.26 0.11 -24.12
N ALA A 427 -14.51 0.74 -25.04
CA ALA A 427 -13.92 0.07 -26.21
C ALA A 427 -12.87 -1.00 -25.86
N LEU A 428 -12.31 -1.00 -24.65
CA LEU A 428 -11.39 -2.05 -24.19
C LEU A 428 -12.11 -3.36 -23.81
N SER A 429 -13.43 -3.33 -23.60
CA SER A 429 -14.17 -4.46 -23.04
C SER A 429 -14.14 -5.71 -23.94
N GLU A 430 -14.37 -5.54 -25.25
CA GLU A 430 -14.33 -6.66 -26.21
C GLU A 430 -12.92 -7.24 -26.39
N PRO A 431 -11.86 -6.42 -26.59
CA PRO A 431 -10.48 -6.89 -26.62
C PRO A 431 -10.07 -7.66 -25.38
N ILE A 432 -10.43 -7.16 -24.19
CA ILE A 432 -10.15 -7.83 -22.92
C ILE A 432 -10.87 -9.17 -22.85
N ALA A 433 -12.16 -9.23 -23.20
CA ALA A 433 -12.92 -10.48 -23.18
C ALA A 433 -12.34 -11.52 -24.16
N ARG A 434 -11.94 -11.09 -25.37
CA ARG A 434 -11.30 -11.95 -26.36
C ARG A 434 -9.92 -12.43 -25.88
N TYR A 435 -9.14 -11.56 -25.23
CA TYR A 435 -7.88 -11.95 -24.59
C TYR A 435 -8.09 -12.99 -23.49
N GLN A 436 -9.04 -12.76 -22.57
CA GLN A 436 -9.37 -13.71 -21.52
C GLN A 436 -9.79 -15.08 -22.08
N ALA A 437 -10.59 -15.09 -23.15
CA ALA A 437 -10.99 -16.32 -23.82
C ALA A 437 -9.79 -17.04 -24.47
N ALA A 438 -8.87 -16.28 -25.07
CA ALA A 438 -7.70 -16.83 -25.75
C ALA A 438 -6.65 -17.43 -24.79
N ILE A 439 -6.38 -16.78 -23.65
CA ILE A 439 -5.40 -17.31 -22.68
C ILE A 439 -5.97 -18.44 -21.80
N GLY A 440 -7.29 -18.54 -21.68
CA GLY A 440 -7.98 -19.55 -20.89
C GLY A 440 -7.72 -19.44 -19.38
N HIS A 441 -8.34 -20.34 -18.62
CA HIS A 441 -8.11 -20.48 -17.18
C HIS A 441 -7.54 -21.87 -16.90
N ASP A 442 -6.40 -21.89 -16.23
CA ASP A 442 -5.75 -23.10 -15.73
C ASP A 442 -5.40 -22.87 -14.25
N PRO A 443 -6.05 -23.58 -13.31
CA PRO A 443 -5.83 -23.38 -11.88
C PRO A 443 -4.40 -23.72 -11.42
N ASP A 444 -3.67 -24.52 -12.19
CA ASP A 444 -2.30 -24.94 -11.87
C ASP A 444 -1.25 -24.03 -12.53
N HIS A 445 -1.66 -23.16 -13.46
CA HIS A 445 -0.76 -22.24 -14.15
C HIS A 445 -0.59 -20.90 -13.40
N PRO A 446 0.63 -20.46 -13.06
CA PRO A 446 0.86 -19.28 -12.20
C PRO A 446 0.32 -17.95 -12.78
N LEU A 447 0.26 -17.83 -14.11
CA LEU A 447 -0.33 -16.67 -14.80
C LEU A 447 -1.86 -16.83 -15.03
N CYS A 448 -2.31 -17.93 -15.64
CA CYS A 448 -3.72 -18.12 -16.04
C CYS A 448 -4.66 -18.55 -14.89
N ALA A 449 -4.15 -18.98 -13.74
CA ALA A 449 -4.97 -19.28 -12.55
C ALA A 449 -5.73 -18.05 -12.05
N ARG A 450 -5.29 -16.84 -12.43
CA ARG A 450 -5.94 -15.57 -12.08
C ARG A 450 -6.90 -15.06 -13.13
N ASN A 451 -7.01 -15.73 -14.27
CA ASN A 451 -7.94 -15.35 -15.33
C ASN A 451 -9.38 -15.74 -14.93
N LEU A 452 -9.97 -14.92 -14.07
CA LEU A 452 -11.34 -15.06 -13.59
C LEU A 452 -12.25 -14.14 -14.42
N THR A 453 -13.45 -14.64 -14.72
CA THR A 453 -14.47 -13.89 -15.45
C THR A 453 -15.56 -13.40 -14.46
N PRO A 454 -16.06 -12.16 -14.57
CA PRO A 454 -15.67 -11.14 -15.55
C PRO A 454 -14.34 -10.44 -15.20
N ALA A 455 -13.59 -10.00 -16.22
CA ALA A 455 -12.50 -9.05 -16.02
C ALA A 455 -13.00 -7.79 -15.31
N ARG A 456 -12.15 -7.25 -14.44
CA ARG A 456 -12.37 -5.98 -13.78
C ARG A 456 -11.12 -5.12 -13.91
N PRO A 457 -11.21 -3.91 -14.49
CA PRO A 457 -10.09 -2.98 -14.47
C PRO A 457 -9.83 -2.54 -13.02
N ILE A 458 -8.56 -2.62 -12.59
CA ILE A 458 -8.12 -2.26 -11.24
C ILE A 458 -7.40 -0.91 -11.17
N GLY A 459 -6.99 -0.39 -12.33
CA GLY A 459 -6.34 0.91 -12.46
C GLY A 459 -6.17 1.26 -13.93
N CYS A 460 -6.18 2.55 -14.24
CA CYS A 460 -5.87 3.07 -15.56
C CYS A 460 -5.34 4.49 -15.38
N TRP A 461 -4.19 4.83 -15.94
CA TRP A 461 -3.61 6.17 -15.87
C TRP A 461 -3.00 6.53 -17.22
N SER A 462 -2.85 7.83 -17.47
CA SER A 462 -2.16 8.31 -18.67
C SER A 462 -0.78 8.82 -18.31
N VAL A 463 0.18 8.55 -19.18
CA VAL A 463 1.55 9.07 -19.13
C VAL A 463 1.78 9.96 -20.36
N ARG A 464 2.48 11.08 -20.16
CA ARG A 464 2.93 11.97 -21.22
C ARG A 464 4.44 12.16 -21.11
N LEU A 465 5.17 11.51 -22.01
CA LEU A 465 6.62 11.61 -22.07
C LEU A 465 7.04 12.94 -22.73
N LYS A 466 8.12 13.53 -22.22
CA LYS A 466 8.83 14.62 -22.90
C LYS A 466 9.97 14.01 -23.74
N ARG A 467 10.65 14.84 -24.52
CA ARG A 467 11.84 14.41 -25.26
C ARG A 467 12.86 13.78 -24.31
N GLY A 468 13.24 12.52 -24.58
CA GLY A 468 14.15 11.74 -23.73
C GLY A 468 13.47 10.98 -22.59
N GLY A 469 12.14 11.07 -22.44
CA GLY A 469 11.39 10.33 -21.44
C GLY A 469 11.27 8.84 -21.73
N PHE A 470 11.22 8.06 -20.66
CA PHE A 470 11.20 6.59 -20.68
C PHE A 470 10.59 6.06 -19.38
N HIS A 471 10.32 4.76 -19.34
CA HIS A 471 10.04 4.03 -18.09
C HIS A 471 11.29 3.26 -17.70
N VAL A 472 11.68 3.31 -16.43
CA VAL A 472 12.62 2.32 -15.89
C VAL A 472 11.94 0.95 -15.90
N ASN A 473 12.73 -0.11 -16.05
CA ASN A 473 12.23 -1.47 -15.92
C ASN A 473 11.61 -1.63 -14.53
N HIS A 474 10.40 -2.16 -14.45
CA HIS A 474 9.61 -2.30 -13.23
C HIS A 474 8.75 -3.56 -13.30
#